data_AF-A0A820BNG0-F1
#
_entry.id   AF-A0A820BNG0-F1
#
_cell.length_a   1.000
_cell.length_b   1.000
_cell.length_c   1.000
_cell.angle_alpha   90.00
_cell.angle_beta   90.00
_cell.angle_gamma   90.00
#
_symmetry.space_group_name_H-M   'P 1'
#
loop_
_entity.id
_entity.type
_entity.pdbx_description
1 polymer ?
#
loop_
_entity_poly.entity_id
_entity_poly.type
_entity_poly.pdbx_seq_one_letter_code
_entity_poly.pdbx_strand_id
1 'polypeptide(L)'
;MFLSFSLSTLSIIRLLIQCGADVNQICDRQRNRPLHLIAKYSNIAKASPIIELLFASGAHLDTNNLMNRLPQDLARTPDVRKLLCRSQKLSLKCRCAQIIASSKFYYQDHLNSNLVAFVQLHSKSKLQSIISLPLRWR
;
A
#
# COMPACT_ATOMS: atom_id res chain seq x y z
N MET A 1 0.81 -3.54 -33.41
CA MET A 1 1.99 -3.21 -32.59
C MET A 1 1.71 -2.84 -31.12
N PHE A 2 0.46 -2.65 -30.65
CA PHE A 2 0.19 -2.23 -29.26
C PHE A 2 0.22 -3.36 -28.19
N LEU A 3 0.16 -4.63 -28.59
CA LEU A 3 0.11 -5.77 -27.65
C LEU A 3 1.48 -6.14 -27.06
N SER A 4 2.59 -5.82 -27.72
CA SER A 4 3.93 -6.20 -27.22
C SER A 4 4.35 -5.39 -25.99
N PHE A 5 3.90 -4.13 -25.87
CA PHE A 5 4.31 -3.23 -24.80
C PHE A 5 3.67 -3.57 -23.44
N SER A 6 2.43 -4.11 -23.44
CA SER A 6 1.77 -4.56 -22.21
C SER A 6 2.32 -5.91 -21.74
N LEU A 7 2.61 -6.82 -22.68
CA LEU A 7 3.20 -8.12 -22.37
C LEU A 7 4.60 -7.96 -21.77
N SER A 8 5.46 -7.12 -22.35
CA SER A 8 6.83 -6.94 -21.86
C SER A 8 6.90 -6.43 -20.42
N THR A 9 6.09 -5.41 -20.09
CA THR A 9 6.07 -4.83 -18.74
C THR A 9 5.54 -5.82 -17.72
N LEU A 10 4.46 -6.56 -18.05
CA LEU A 10 3.89 -7.57 -17.16
C LEU A 10 4.88 -8.72 -16.90
N SER A 11 5.56 -9.19 -17.95
CA SER A 11 6.57 -10.26 -17.82
C SER A 11 7.72 -9.87 -16.91
N ILE A 12 8.22 -8.63 -17.03
CA ILE A 12 9.28 -8.11 -16.17
C ILE A 12 8.83 -8.07 -14.71
N ILE A 13 7.63 -7.56 -14.44
CA ILE A 13 7.09 -7.50 -13.07
C ILE A 13 6.90 -8.91 -12.50
N ARG A 14 6.40 -9.87 -13.30
CA ARG A 14 6.29 -11.28 -12.89
C ARG A 14 7.64 -11.86 -12.50
N LEU A 15 8.66 -11.63 -13.33
CA LEU A 15 10.01 -12.13 -13.07
C LEU A 15 10.58 -11.53 -11.79
N LEU A 16 10.43 -10.21 -11.58
CA LEU A 16 10.90 -9.55 -10.35
C LEU A 16 10.26 -10.13 -9.10
N ILE A 17 8.94 -10.36 -9.12
CA ILE A 17 8.23 -10.98 -8.00
C ILE A 17 8.71 -12.41 -7.77
N GLN A 18 8.93 -13.19 -8.83
CA GLN A 18 9.49 -14.54 -8.74
C GLN A 18 10.91 -14.57 -8.16
N CYS A 19 11.72 -13.53 -8.43
CA CYS A 19 13.02 -13.34 -7.82
C CYS A 19 12.95 -12.86 -6.34
N GLY A 20 11.76 -12.72 -5.76
CA GLY A 20 11.58 -12.31 -4.37
C GLY A 20 11.48 -10.80 -4.15
N ALA A 21 11.19 -10.01 -5.19
CA ALA A 21 10.95 -8.58 -5.01
C ALA A 21 9.73 -8.33 -4.09
N ASP A 22 9.92 -7.46 -3.10
CA ASP A 22 8.85 -7.08 -2.17
C ASP A 22 7.83 -6.17 -2.87
N VAL A 23 6.61 -6.69 -3.07
CA VAL A 23 5.49 -5.97 -3.69
C VAL A 23 4.98 -4.78 -2.88
N ASN A 24 5.39 -4.65 -1.63
CA ASN A 24 5.02 -3.57 -0.71
C ASN A 24 6.16 -2.57 -0.44
N GLN A 25 7.27 -2.70 -1.17
CA GLN A 25 8.43 -1.83 -0.99
C GLN A 25 8.12 -0.37 -1.31
N ILE A 26 8.78 0.55 -0.58
CA ILE A 26 8.73 1.98 -0.89
C ILE A 26 9.60 2.25 -2.13
N CYS A 27 8.99 2.82 -3.16
CA CYS A 27 9.65 3.05 -4.46
C CYS A 27 10.16 4.48 -4.64
N ASP A 28 9.71 5.45 -3.83
CA ASP A 28 10.10 6.84 -3.99
C ASP A 28 10.12 7.66 -2.68
N ARG A 29 10.56 8.92 -2.79
CA ARG A 29 10.61 9.87 -1.68
C ARG A 29 9.24 10.19 -1.10
N GLN A 30 8.15 9.96 -1.82
CA GLN A 30 6.79 10.18 -1.35
C GLN A 30 6.26 8.96 -0.58
N ARG A 31 7.07 7.92 -0.36
CA ARG A 31 6.64 6.62 0.16
C ARG A 31 5.53 5.98 -0.68
N ASN A 32 5.51 6.25 -1.97
CA ASN A 32 4.65 5.52 -2.89
C ASN A 32 5.17 4.09 -3.02
N ARG A 33 4.23 3.15 -2.99
CA ARG A 33 4.44 1.72 -3.23
C ARG A 33 4.07 1.38 -4.68
N PRO A 34 4.36 0.17 -5.19
CA PRO A 34 4.06 -0.19 -6.57
C PRO A 34 2.62 0.12 -6.99
N LEU A 35 1.64 -0.19 -6.12
CA LEU A 35 0.22 0.12 -6.39
C LEU A 35 -0.07 1.63 -6.51
N HIS A 36 0.60 2.50 -5.74
CA HIS A 36 0.46 3.96 -5.87
C HIS A 36 0.95 4.44 -7.24
N LEU A 37 2.09 3.92 -7.70
CA LEU A 37 2.69 4.29 -8.97
C LEU A 37 1.82 3.83 -10.15
N ILE A 38 1.32 2.59 -10.09
CA ILE A 38 0.44 2.06 -11.15
C ILE A 38 -0.85 2.85 -11.21
N ALA A 39 -1.48 3.15 -10.07
CA ALA A 39 -2.68 3.96 -10.01
C ALA A 39 -2.46 5.35 -10.63
N LYS A 40 -1.33 5.99 -10.32
CA LYS A 40 -0.99 7.34 -10.77
C LYS A 40 -0.65 7.44 -12.26
N TYR A 41 0.10 6.48 -12.80
CA TYR A 41 0.71 6.63 -14.13
C TYR A 41 0.09 5.73 -15.21
N SER A 42 -0.65 4.67 -14.85
CA SER A 42 -1.14 3.68 -15.81
C SER A 42 -2.62 3.90 -16.19
N ASN A 43 -2.93 3.63 -17.46
CA ASN A 43 -4.31 3.50 -17.92
C ASN A 43 -4.84 2.08 -17.64
N ILE A 44 -6.17 1.89 -17.67
CA ILE A 44 -6.83 0.63 -17.30
C ILE A 44 -6.27 -0.61 -18.02
N ALA A 45 -5.99 -0.52 -19.32
CA ALA A 45 -5.47 -1.62 -20.11
C ALA A 45 -4.09 -2.14 -19.64
N LYS A 46 -3.26 -1.26 -19.07
CA LYS A 46 -1.97 -1.64 -18.48
C LYS A 46 -2.10 -1.96 -16.99
N ALA A 47 -2.94 -1.21 -16.28
CA ALA A 47 -3.11 -1.32 -14.85
C ALA A 47 -3.76 -2.65 -14.44
N SER A 48 -4.80 -3.11 -15.15
CA SER A 48 -5.57 -4.30 -14.78
C SER A 48 -4.70 -5.56 -14.54
N PRO A 49 -3.92 -6.05 -15.52
CA PRO A 49 -3.16 -7.28 -15.34
C PRO A 49 -2.03 -7.13 -14.30
N ILE A 50 -1.46 -5.93 -14.15
CA ILE A 50 -0.39 -5.68 -13.17
C ILE A 50 -0.97 -5.61 -11.76
N ILE A 51 -2.10 -4.93 -11.58
CA ILE A 51 -2.76 -4.82 -10.29
C ILE A 51 -3.23 -6.21 -9.81
N GLU A 52 -3.81 -7.02 -10.70
CA GLU A 52 -4.21 -8.40 -10.38
C GLU A 52 -3.01 -9.25 -9.95
N LEU A 53 -1.88 -9.15 -10.66
CA LEU A 53 -0.66 -9.85 -10.30
C LEU A 53 -0.14 -9.43 -8.92
N LEU A 54 -0.13 -8.12 -8.63
CA LEU A 54 0.31 -7.60 -7.34
C LEU A 54 -0.64 -8.05 -6.21
N PHE A 55 -1.94 -8.15 -6.45
CA PHE A 55 -2.88 -8.71 -5.47
C PHE A 55 -2.63 -10.18 -5.20
N ALA A 56 -2.45 -10.99 -6.25
CA ALA A 56 -2.11 -12.39 -6.10
C ALA A 56 -0.80 -12.58 -5.31
N SER A 57 0.08 -11.58 -5.35
CA SER A 57 1.37 -11.56 -4.66
C SER A 57 1.33 -10.91 -3.27
N GLY A 58 0.14 -10.50 -2.76
CA GLY A 58 -0.03 -9.97 -1.40
C GLY A 58 0.21 -8.46 -1.25
N ALA A 59 0.06 -7.67 -2.31
CA ALA A 59 0.19 -6.22 -2.22
C ALA A 59 -0.93 -5.56 -1.39
N HIS A 60 -0.56 -4.66 -0.49
CA HIS A 60 -1.48 -3.96 0.40
C HIS A 60 -2.13 -2.76 -0.28
N LEU A 61 -3.46 -2.82 -0.36
CA LEU A 61 -4.35 -1.81 -0.91
C LEU A 61 -4.58 -0.61 0.01
N ASP A 62 -4.40 -0.82 1.30
CA ASP A 62 -4.76 0.07 2.39
C ASP A 62 -3.56 0.80 3.00
N THR A 63 -2.45 0.81 2.26
CA THR A 63 -1.26 1.54 2.67
C THR A 63 -1.32 2.97 2.23
N ASN A 64 -0.89 3.87 3.11
CA ASN A 64 -0.77 5.29 2.80
C ASN A 64 0.65 5.63 2.34
N ASN A 65 0.74 6.59 1.43
CA ASN A 65 1.96 7.30 1.13
C ASN A 65 2.20 8.45 2.14
N LEU A 66 3.28 9.23 1.99
CA LEU A 66 3.59 10.38 2.87
C LEU A 66 2.50 11.46 2.91
N MET A 67 1.65 11.51 1.89
CA MET A 67 0.56 12.47 1.78
C MET A 67 -0.76 11.91 2.33
N ASN A 68 -0.72 10.79 3.06
CA ASN A 68 -1.90 10.07 3.57
C ASN A 68 -2.91 9.68 2.46
N ARG A 69 -2.41 9.43 1.24
CA ARG A 69 -3.24 8.97 0.13
C ARG A 69 -3.06 7.49 -0.08
N LEU A 70 -4.17 6.79 -0.33
CA LEU A 70 -4.22 5.41 -0.77
C LEU A 70 -3.88 5.30 -2.26
N PRO A 71 -3.55 4.10 -2.77
CA PRO A 71 -3.38 3.88 -4.21
C PRO A 71 -4.59 4.34 -5.03
N GLN A 72 -5.81 4.05 -4.58
CA GLN A 72 -7.04 4.43 -5.28
C GLN A 72 -7.24 5.96 -5.37
N ASP A 73 -6.70 6.72 -4.41
CA ASP A 73 -6.83 8.19 -4.38
C ASP A 73 -5.91 8.85 -5.41
N LEU A 74 -4.89 8.12 -5.88
CA LEU A 74 -4.00 8.54 -6.95
C LEU A 74 -4.42 8.02 -8.33
N ALA A 75 -5.54 7.29 -8.42
CA ALA A 75 -5.98 6.68 -9.66
C ALA A 75 -6.20 7.72 -10.78
N ARG A 76 -5.49 7.54 -11.90
CA ARG A 76 -5.56 8.43 -13.07
C ARG A 76 -6.94 8.44 -13.73
N THR A 77 -7.63 7.30 -13.74
CA THR A 77 -8.96 7.14 -14.36
C THR A 77 -9.95 6.51 -13.38
N PRO A 78 -11.27 6.78 -13.53
CA PRO A 78 -12.29 6.19 -12.67
C PRO A 78 -12.32 4.66 -12.72
N ASP A 79 -11.94 4.05 -13.85
CA ASP A 79 -11.93 2.59 -13.99
C ASP A 79 -10.78 1.95 -13.21
N VAL A 80 -9.59 2.57 -13.20
CA VAL A 80 -8.47 2.13 -12.36
C VAL A 80 -8.85 2.26 -10.89
N ARG A 81 -9.52 3.35 -10.50
CA ARG A 81 -10.04 3.52 -9.14
C ARG A 81 -11.02 2.41 -8.79
N LYS A 82 -12.01 2.14 -9.64
CA LYS A 82 -12.99 1.05 -9.43
C LYS A 82 -12.31 -0.30 -9.27
N LEU A 83 -11.29 -0.59 -10.06
CA LEU A 83 -10.53 -1.85 -9.97
C LEU A 83 -9.84 -1.99 -8.61
N LEU A 84 -9.19 -0.92 -8.12
CA LEU A 84 -8.56 -0.88 -6.80
C LEU A 84 -9.58 -0.94 -5.65
N CYS A 85 -10.79 -0.39 -5.81
CA CYS A 85 -11.86 -0.48 -4.82
C CYS A 85 -12.50 -1.87 -4.77
N ARG A 86 -12.66 -2.54 -5.93
CA ARG A 86 -13.37 -3.81 -6.06
C ARG A 86 -12.58 -4.99 -5.49
N SER A 87 -11.27 -4.83 -5.32
CA SER A 87 -10.36 -5.83 -4.77
C SER A 87 -10.11 -5.71 -3.26
N GLN A 88 -10.92 -4.94 -2.51
CA GLN A 88 -10.81 -4.71 -1.05
C GLN A 88 -10.99 -5.97 -0.15
N LYS A 89 -10.58 -7.16 -0.60
CA LYS A 89 -10.35 -8.31 0.29
C LYS A 89 -9.04 -8.09 1.03
N LEU A 90 -9.07 -7.20 2.01
CA LEU A 90 -7.98 -7.06 2.97
C LEU A 90 -7.84 -8.34 3.78
N SER A 91 -6.61 -8.76 4.04
CA SER A 91 -6.38 -9.86 4.97
C SER A 91 -6.91 -9.48 6.36
N LEU A 92 -7.26 -10.48 7.17
CA LEU A 92 -7.65 -10.25 8.57
C LEU A 92 -6.59 -9.43 9.32
N LYS A 93 -5.29 -9.71 9.07
CA LYS A 93 -4.17 -8.97 9.66
C LYS A 93 -4.21 -7.49 9.31
N CYS A 94 -4.46 -7.14 8.04
CA CYS A 94 -4.61 -5.75 7.60
C CYS A 94 -5.80 -5.08 8.27
N ARG A 95 -6.93 -5.79 8.40
CA ARG A 95 -8.11 -5.23 9.06
C ARG A 95 -7.88 -4.99 10.56
N CYS A 96 -7.23 -5.92 11.24
CA CYS A 96 -6.80 -5.72 12.63
C CYS A 96 -5.83 -4.53 12.75
N ALA A 97 -4.84 -4.43 11.87
CA ALA A 97 -3.90 -3.31 11.84
C ALA A 97 -4.61 -1.96 11.65
N GLN A 98 -5.61 -1.87 10.77
CA GLN A 98 -6.43 -0.66 10.62
C GLN A 98 -7.16 -0.29 11.91
N ILE A 99 -7.78 -1.27 12.58
CA ILE A 99 -8.52 -1.03 13.83
C ILE A 99 -7.56 -0.55 14.91
N ILE A 100 -6.44 -1.25 15.11
CA ILE A 100 -5.41 -0.88 16.09
C ILE A 100 -4.87 0.52 15.80
N ALA A 101 -4.56 0.83 14.54
CA ALA A 101 -4.06 2.14 14.13
C ALA A 101 -5.08 3.26 14.34
N SER A 102 -6.38 2.96 14.26
CA SER A 102 -7.47 3.91 14.51
C SER A 102 -7.84 4.05 15.99
N SER A 103 -7.33 3.16 16.85
CA SER A 103 -7.63 3.17 18.27
C SER A 103 -6.83 4.25 19.02
N LYS A 104 -7.35 4.72 20.16
CA LYS A 104 -6.69 5.74 21.01
C LYS A 104 -5.61 5.16 21.94
N PHE A 105 -5.25 3.89 21.77
CA PHE A 105 -4.32 3.20 22.67
C PHE A 105 -2.86 3.34 22.22
N TYR A 106 -1.94 3.37 23.19
CA TYR A 106 -0.50 3.36 22.99
C TYR A 106 0.00 1.95 22.60
N TYR A 107 -0.41 1.45 21.44
CA TYR A 107 -0.04 0.11 20.98
C TYR A 107 1.47 -0.08 20.77
N GLN A 108 2.22 1.01 20.70
CA GLN A 108 3.68 1.02 20.55
C GLN A 108 4.39 0.39 21.74
N ASP A 109 3.80 0.49 22.94
CA ASP A 109 4.37 -0.04 24.19
C ASP A 109 4.01 -1.52 24.43
N HIS A 110 3.03 -2.03 23.68
CA HIS A 110 2.49 -3.39 23.85
C HIS A 110 2.84 -4.34 22.70
N LEU A 111 3.36 -3.82 21.58
CA LEU A 111 3.69 -4.59 20.39
C LEU A 111 5.20 -4.57 20.12
N ASN A 112 5.72 -5.64 19.55
CA ASN A 112 7.10 -5.65 19.07
C ASN A 112 7.30 -4.68 17.89
N SER A 113 8.55 -4.30 17.63
CA SER A 113 8.91 -3.33 16.57
C SER A 113 8.34 -3.68 15.19
N ASN A 114 8.31 -4.97 14.84
CA ASN A 114 7.78 -5.45 13.56
C ASN A 114 6.27 -5.25 13.43
N LEU A 115 5.51 -5.55 14.50
CA LEU A 115 4.06 -5.36 14.53
C LEU A 115 3.70 -3.87 14.59
N VAL A 116 4.48 -3.05 15.30
CA VAL A 116 4.33 -1.59 15.30
C VAL A 116 4.51 -1.05 13.88
N ALA A 117 5.58 -1.45 13.19
CA ALA A 117 5.81 -1.05 11.81
C ALA A 117 4.65 -1.48 10.89
N PHE A 118 4.14 -2.70 11.05
CA PHE A 118 3.00 -3.20 10.29
C PHE A 118 1.71 -2.40 10.53
N VAL A 119 1.39 -2.08 11.80
CA VAL A 119 0.23 -1.24 12.14
C VAL A 119 0.40 0.18 11.59
N GLN A 120 1.60 0.75 11.68
CA GLN A 120 1.90 2.07 11.12
C GLN A 120 1.71 2.15 9.59
N LEU A 121 1.92 1.05 8.86
CA LEU A 121 1.62 1.00 7.42
C LEU A 121 0.14 1.31 7.11
N HIS A 122 -0.75 1.06 8.07
CA HIS A 122 -2.22 1.14 7.92
C HIS A 122 -2.80 2.37 8.65
N SER A 123 -1.96 3.19 9.29
CA SER A 123 -2.39 4.41 9.99
C SER A 123 -2.79 5.50 9.00
N LYS A 124 -3.98 6.09 9.22
CA LYS A 124 -4.50 7.23 8.44
C LYS A 124 -3.96 8.59 8.89
N SER A 125 -2.98 8.65 9.80
CA SER A 125 -2.58 9.94 10.39
C SER A 125 -1.11 10.05 10.78
N LYS A 126 -0.56 11.24 10.52
CA LYS A 126 0.71 11.77 11.05
C LYS A 126 0.62 12.13 12.55
N LEU A 127 -0.50 11.81 13.21
CA LEU A 127 -0.75 12.19 14.60
C LEU A 127 0.10 11.42 15.63
N GLN A 128 0.85 10.40 15.24
CA GLN A 128 1.77 9.72 16.17
C GLN A 128 3.12 10.41 16.34
N SER A 129 3.49 11.39 15.49
CA SER A 129 4.69 12.20 15.74
C SER A 129 4.46 13.35 16.72
N ILE A 130 3.22 13.57 17.18
CA ILE A 130 2.90 14.54 18.25
C ILE A 130 2.85 13.84 19.62
N ILE A 131 2.63 12.52 19.65
CA ILE A 131 2.54 11.74 20.89
C ILE A 131 3.88 11.05 21.24
N SER A 132 4.92 11.25 20.43
CA SER A 132 6.31 10.92 20.77
C SER A 132 7.01 11.98 21.63
N LEU A 133 6.30 13.00 22.12
CA LEU A 133 6.79 13.75 23.27
C LEU A 133 6.60 12.84 24.49
N PRO A 134 7.69 12.44 25.19
CA PRO A 134 7.52 11.75 26.44
C PRO A 134 6.81 12.73 27.36
N LEU A 135 5.55 12.47 27.67
CA LEU A 135 4.91 13.03 28.85
C LEU A 135 5.68 12.44 30.04
N ARG A 136 6.81 13.09 30.35
CA ARG A 136 7.52 12.94 31.60
C ARG A 136 6.51 13.29 32.69
N TRP A 137 6.13 12.26 33.43
CA TRP A 137 5.38 12.32 34.66
C TRP A 137 5.89 13.45 35.57
N ARG A 138 4.98 14.35 35.94
CA ARG A 138 4.96 15.03 37.23
C ARG A 138 3.53 15.04 37.74
#